data_AF-A0A8T4HB35-F1
#
_entry.id   AF-A0A8T4HB35-F1
#
_cell.length_a   1.000
_cell.length_b   1.000
_cell.length_c   1.000
_cell.angle_alpha   90.00
_cell.angle_beta   90.00
_cell.angle_gamma   90.00
#
_symmetry.space_group_name_H-M   'P 1'
#
loop_
_entity.id
_entity.type
_entity.pdbx_description
1 polymer ?
#
loop_
_entity_poly.entity_id
_entity_poly.type
_entity_poly.pdbx_seq_one_letter_code
_entity_poly.pdbx_strand_id
1 'polypeptide(L)'
;MYYKIYTKISMVAILLATILFTSCSARKRQVLQHNLTTSITEDIALFKETLAPVLAPAIDSLTLAKDKLHAAFEPGRRKDLSWVPAIHGDLRKPNYVIIHHTAQETLAQTIRTFTLPHTKVSAHYIIGKNGEVVQMLNDYERAWHAGAGKWGSITDLNSVSLGIELDNNGFQPFPTAQIDVLLTLLDTIKVKYGIPAANFIGHADIAPTRKNDPSTLFPWEQLASRGFGIWYDLQFLETAPDSFNTTDALRIIGYDTRNLKAAIIAFKRKFIRKDLSPELTVFDKSVLYNIYKKL
;
A
#
# COMPACT_ATOMS: atom_id res chain seq x y z
N MET A 1 -34.57 -0.63 -8.94
CA MET A 1 -34.53 -2.04 -9.42
C MET A 1 -34.31 -3.04 -8.28
N TYR A 2 -33.42 -2.78 -7.33
CA TYR A 2 -33.13 -3.64 -6.16
C TYR A 2 -34.32 -3.92 -5.21
N TYR A 3 -35.26 -2.97 -5.02
CA TYR A 3 -36.40 -3.13 -4.10
C TYR A 3 -37.48 -4.11 -4.57
N LYS A 4 -37.60 -4.34 -5.90
CA LYS A 4 -38.56 -5.30 -6.49
C LYS A 4 -38.07 -6.76 -6.44
N ILE A 5 -36.77 -6.97 -6.25
CA ILE A 5 -36.15 -8.30 -6.21
C ILE A 5 -36.23 -8.89 -4.80
N TYR A 6 -35.94 -8.09 -3.77
CA TYR A 6 -36.06 -8.49 -2.37
C TYR A 6 -37.50 -8.88 -1.97
N THR A 7 -38.50 -8.15 -2.47
CA THR A 7 -39.92 -8.44 -2.23
C THR A 7 -40.36 -9.76 -2.88
N LYS A 8 -39.81 -10.13 -4.04
CA LYS A 8 -40.11 -11.41 -4.72
C LYS A 8 -39.48 -12.62 -4.03
N ILE A 9 -38.22 -12.53 -3.61
CA ILE A 9 -37.53 -13.64 -2.92
C ILE A 9 -38.20 -13.95 -1.57
N SER A 10 -38.63 -12.90 -0.84
CA SER A 10 -39.37 -13.07 0.41
C SER A 10 -40.77 -13.67 0.18
N MET A 11 -41.45 -13.33 -0.91
CA MET A 11 -42.72 -13.99 -1.29
C MET A 11 -42.55 -15.47 -1.65
N VAL A 12 -41.46 -15.86 -2.33
CA VAL A 12 -41.21 -17.28 -2.68
C VAL A 12 -40.97 -18.14 -1.44
N ALA A 13 -40.23 -17.62 -0.45
CA ALA A 13 -40.02 -18.31 0.83
C ALA A 13 -41.32 -18.46 1.65
N ILE A 14 -42.18 -17.43 1.63
CA ILE A 14 -43.49 -17.43 2.31
C ILE A 14 -44.50 -18.36 1.58
N LEU A 15 -44.43 -18.45 0.25
CA LEU A 15 -45.29 -19.33 -0.55
C LEU A 15 -44.91 -20.82 -0.38
N LEU A 16 -43.61 -21.13 -0.26
CA LEU A 16 -43.13 -22.48 0.07
C LEU A 16 -43.59 -22.94 1.46
N ALA A 17 -43.63 -22.01 2.44
CA ALA A 17 -44.13 -22.31 3.78
C ALA A 17 -45.65 -22.59 3.80
N THR A 18 -46.45 -21.88 3.01
CA THR A 18 -47.93 -22.02 3.01
C THR A 18 -48.45 -23.30 2.32
N ILE A 19 -47.68 -23.87 1.38
CA ILE A 19 -48.03 -25.12 0.67
C ILE A 19 -47.75 -26.36 1.54
N LEU A 20 -46.81 -26.29 2.49
CA LEU A 20 -46.57 -27.36 3.47
C LEU A 20 -47.74 -27.55 4.45
N PHE A 21 -48.55 -26.52 4.70
CA PHE A 21 -49.59 -26.52 5.75
C PHE A 21 -51.04 -26.63 5.27
N THR A 22 -51.33 -26.65 3.97
CA THR A 22 -52.74 -26.74 3.49
C THR A 22 -53.08 -28.12 2.94
N SER A 23 -54.05 -28.77 3.60
CA SER A 23 -54.60 -30.07 3.20
C SER A 23 -55.45 -29.91 1.93
N CYS A 24 -54.92 -30.33 0.78
CA CYS A 24 -55.71 -30.44 -0.44
C CYS A 24 -55.29 -31.68 -1.25
N SER A 25 -56.28 -32.25 -1.94
CA SER A 25 -56.22 -33.48 -2.77
C SER A 25 -54.94 -33.63 -3.60
N ALA A 26 -54.42 -34.86 -3.65
CA ALA A 26 -53.14 -35.24 -4.27
C ALA A 26 -52.96 -34.72 -5.71
N ARG A 27 -54.04 -34.63 -6.50
CA ARG A 27 -53.99 -34.17 -7.90
C ARG A 27 -53.75 -32.66 -8.03
N LYS A 28 -54.29 -31.84 -7.10
CA LYS A 28 -54.01 -30.39 -7.05
C LYS A 28 -52.59 -30.12 -6.58
N ARG A 29 -52.08 -30.94 -5.63
CA ARG A 29 -50.70 -30.83 -5.12
C ARG A 29 -49.67 -31.08 -6.22
N GLN A 30 -49.90 -32.04 -7.12
CA GLN A 30 -48.96 -32.36 -8.21
C GLN A 30 -48.87 -31.27 -9.30
N VAL A 31 -49.99 -30.64 -9.66
CA VAL A 31 -50.03 -29.53 -10.64
C VAL A 31 -49.44 -28.24 -10.05
N LEU A 32 -49.76 -27.94 -8.77
CA LEU A 32 -49.14 -26.84 -8.04
C LEU A 32 -47.63 -27.05 -7.87
N GLN A 33 -47.19 -28.27 -7.53
CA GLN A 33 -45.77 -28.60 -7.45
C GLN A 33 -45.07 -28.42 -8.79
N HIS A 34 -45.65 -28.92 -9.89
CA HIS A 34 -45.04 -28.81 -11.22
C HIS A 34 -44.86 -27.34 -11.63
N ASN A 35 -45.91 -26.52 -11.57
CA ASN A 35 -45.86 -25.11 -11.94
C ASN A 35 -44.93 -24.29 -11.01
N LEU A 36 -44.85 -24.64 -9.73
CA LEU A 36 -43.93 -24.02 -8.79
C LEU A 36 -42.48 -24.40 -9.11
N THR A 37 -42.21 -25.66 -9.46
CA THR A 37 -40.88 -26.07 -9.92
C THR A 37 -40.47 -25.30 -11.15
N THR A 38 -41.33 -25.15 -12.18
CA THR A 38 -40.99 -24.42 -13.40
C THR A 38 -40.66 -22.95 -13.12
N SER A 39 -41.52 -22.25 -12.36
CA SER A 39 -41.29 -20.85 -11.96
C SER A 39 -40.02 -20.68 -11.13
N ILE A 40 -39.72 -21.61 -10.22
CA ILE A 40 -38.48 -21.59 -9.43
C ILE A 40 -37.26 -21.82 -10.34
N THR A 41 -37.32 -22.72 -11.32
CA THR A 41 -36.21 -22.90 -12.28
C THR A 41 -35.96 -21.65 -13.11
N GLU A 42 -37.01 -20.96 -13.55
CA GLU A 42 -36.88 -19.71 -14.32
C GLU A 42 -36.31 -18.57 -13.48
N ASP A 43 -36.77 -18.41 -12.23
CA ASP A 43 -36.25 -17.40 -11.31
C ASP A 43 -34.78 -17.69 -10.92
N ILE A 44 -34.40 -18.97 -10.75
CA ILE A 44 -33.01 -19.38 -10.52
C ILE A 44 -32.15 -19.12 -11.76
N ALA A 45 -32.66 -19.37 -12.97
CA ALA A 45 -31.96 -19.08 -14.21
C ALA A 45 -31.72 -17.58 -14.36
N LEU A 46 -32.74 -16.76 -14.09
CA LEU A 46 -32.64 -15.30 -14.12
C LEU A 46 -31.65 -14.79 -13.05
N PHE A 47 -31.65 -15.35 -11.84
CA PHE A 47 -30.65 -15.03 -10.81
C PHE A 47 -29.23 -15.36 -11.27
N LYS A 48 -29.03 -16.54 -11.88
CA LYS A 48 -27.73 -16.98 -12.40
C LYS A 48 -27.24 -16.11 -13.56
N GLU A 49 -28.12 -15.63 -14.42
CA GLU A 49 -27.73 -14.76 -15.55
C GLU A 49 -27.52 -13.30 -15.14
N THR A 50 -28.30 -12.78 -14.18
CA THR A 50 -28.32 -11.34 -13.87
C THR A 50 -27.58 -10.94 -12.59
N LEU A 51 -27.67 -11.75 -11.53
CA LEU A 51 -27.11 -11.42 -10.21
C LEU A 51 -25.81 -12.16 -9.92
N ALA A 52 -25.67 -13.42 -10.36
CA ALA A 52 -24.44 -14.17 -10.14
C ALA A 52 -23.19 -13.49 -10.74
N PRO A 53 -23.18 -12.94 -11.98
CA PRO A 53 -22.00 -12.25 -12.48
C PRO A 53 -21.70 -10.92 -11.74
N VAL A 54 -22.72 -10.30 -11.13
CA VAL A 54 -22.56 -9.08 -10.33
C VAL A 54 -22.02 -9.40 -8.92
N LEU A 55 -22.41 -10.54 -8.35
CA LEU A 55 -22.02 -10.97 -7.00
C LEU A 55 -20.74 -11.81 -6.98
N ALA A 56 -20.37 -12.46 -8.08
CA ALA A 56 -19.18 -13.31 -8.18
C ALA A 56 -17.89 -12.58 -7.75
N PRO A 57 -17.60 -11.34 -8.18
CA PRO A 57 -16.39 -10.63 -7.75
C PRO A 57 -16.34 -10.39 -6.24
N ALA A 58 -17.50 -10.12 -5.61
CA ALA A 58 -17.60 -9.92 -4.17
C ALA A 58 -17.41 -11.24 -3.41
N ILE A 59 -18.01 -12.33 -3.91
CA ILE A 59 -17.87 -13.68 -3.32
C ILE A 59 -16.43 -14.18 -3.45
N ASP A 60 -15.78 -13.99 -4.61
CA ASP A 60 -14.38 -14.36 -4.81
C ASP A 60 -13.46 -13.57 -3.90
N SER A 61 -13.72 -12.27 -3.73
CA SER A 61 -12.96 -11.42 -2.79
C SER A 61 -13.11 -11.88 -1.34
N LEU A 62 -14.33 -12.24 -0.92
CA LEU A 62 -14.61 -12.80 0.41
C LEU A 62 -13.96 -14.18 0.60
N THR A 63 -13.97 -15.02 -0.42
CA THR A 63 -13.36 -16.36 -0.38
C THR A 63 -11.85 -16.24 -0.28
N LEU A 64 -11.22 -15.39 -1.09
CA LEU A 64 -9.80 -15.09 -1.01
C LEU A 64 -9.41 -14.49 0.35
N ALA A 65 -10.23 -13.58 0.89
CA ALA A 65 -10.01 -13.02 2.23
C ALA A 65 -10.10 -14.10 3.31
N LYS A 66 -11.10 -15.00 3.22
CA LYS A 66 -11.27 -16.14 4.12
C LYS A 66 -10.11 -17.12 4.03
N ASP A 67 -9.64 -17.44 2.83
CA ASP A 67 -8.53 -18.38 2.61
C ASP A 67 -7.20 -17.80 3.10
N LYS A 68 -6.97 -16.49 2.87
CA LYS A 68 -5.82 -15.78 3.45
C LYS A 68 -5.89 -15.74 4.98
N LEU A 69 -7.07 -15.50 5.55
CA LEU A 69 -7.29 -15.49 6.98
C LEU A 69 -6.99 -16.88 7.57
N HIS A 70 -7.59 -17.95 7.02
CA HIS A 70 -7.33 -19.32 7.44
C HIS A 70 -5.85 -19.69 7.30
N ALA A 71 -5.19 -19.35 6.19
CA ALA A 71 -3.78 -19.62 5.98
C ALA A 71 -2.86 -18.81 6.92
N ALA A 72 -3.28 -17.61 7.34
CA ALA A 72 -2.56 -16.79 8.32
C ALA A 72 -2.66 -17.34 9.75
N PHE A 73 -3.72 -18.09 10.05
CA PHE A 73 -3.95 -18.72 11.35
C PHE A 73 -3.64 -20.23 11.37
N GLU A 74 -3.18 -20.83 10.27
CA GLU A 74 -2.66 -22.20 10.26
C GLU A 74 -1.42 -22.28 11.15
N PRO A 75 -1.39 -23.14 12.18
CA PRO A 75 -0.21 -23.33 13.00
C PRO A 75 0.95 -23.85 12.15
N GLY A 76 1.88 -22.95 11.83
CA GLY A 76 3.31 -23.22 11.69
C GLY A 76 3.74 -24.40 10.82
N ARG A 77 3.22 -24.55 9.58
CA ARG A 77 3.75 -25.27 8.37
C ARG A 77 4.37 -26.68 8.47
N ARG A 78 4.70 -27.21 9.64
CA ARG A 78 5.38 -28.49 9.88
C ARG A 78 4.49 -29.32 10.80
N LYS A 79 3.78 -30.28 10.21
CA LYS A 79 2.80 -31.13 10.92
C LYS A 79 3.44 -32.03 11.99
N ASP A 80 4.76 -32.18 11.96
CA ASP A 80 5.58 -32.92 12.93
C ASP A 80 5.96 -32.08 14.16
N LEU A 81 5.66 -30.78 14.18
CA LEU A 81 5.94 -29.92 15.33
C LEU A 81 4.70 -29.77 16.22
N SER A 82 4.92 -29.83 17.53
CA SER A 82 3.90 -29.43 18.50
C SER A 82 3.73 -27.91 18.48
N TRP A 83 2.52 -27.44 18.21
CA TRP A 83 2.18 -26.02 18.29
C TRP A 83 1.47 -25.71 19.60
N VAL A 84 1.97 -24.72 20.33
CA VAL A 84 1.36 -24.18 21.55
C VAL A 84 1.33 -22.66 21.42
N PRO A 85 0.17 -21.99 21.51
CA PRO A 85 0.11 -20.54 21.39
C PRO A 85 0.75 -19.88 22.62
N ALA A 86 1.54 -18.84 22.39
CA ALA A 86 1.95 -17.92 23.45
C ALA A 86 0.85 -16.86 23.67
N ILE A 87 0.58 -16.53 24.94
CA ILE A 87 -0.41 -15.48 25.31
C ILE A 87 0.21 -14.07 25.34
N HIS A 88 1.54 -13.97 25.36
CA HIS A 88 2.27 -12.71 25.34
C HIS A 88 2.88 -12.50 23.96
N GLY A 89 2.36 -11.52 23.21
CA GLY A 89 2.88 -11.13 21.91
C GLY A 89 2.16 -9.91 21.36
N ASP A 90 2.87 -9.12 20.57
CA ASP A 90 2.35 -7.97 19.84
C ASP A 90 2.41 -8.22 18.33
N LEU A 91 1.58 -7.50 17.57
CA LEU A 91 1.71 -7.43 16.12
C LEU A 91 3.04 -6.75 15.74
N ARG A 92 3.68 -7.25 14.69
CA ARG A 92 4.84 -6.56 14.09
C ARG A 92 4.39 -5.22 13.53
N LYS A 93 4.97 -4.13 14.02
CA LYS A 93 4.68 -2.76 13.58
C LYS A 93 5.64 -2.34 12.45
N PRO A 94 5.20 -1.46 11.54
CA PRO A 94 6.10 -0.84 10.58
C PRO A 94 7.14 0.03 11.29
N ASN A 95 8.36 0.07 10.76
CA ASN A 95 9.46 0.89 11.25
C ASN A 95 9.94 1.92 10.22
N TYR A 96 9.38 1.90 9.01
CA TYR A 96 9.73 2.80 7.91
C TYR A 96 8.47 3.35 7.24
N VAL A 97 8.62 4.51 6.61
CA VAL A 97 7.66 5.02 5.64
C VAL A 97 8.39 5.30 4.34
N ILE A 98 7.88 4.75 3.24
CA ILE A 98 8.43 4.96 1.91
C ILE A 98 7.45 5.79 1.11
N ILE A 99 7.93 6.95 0.67
CA ILE A 99 7.18 7.88 -0.15
C ILE A 99 7.40 7.55 -1.63
N HIS A 100 6.31 7.61 -2.38
CA HIS A 100 6.24 7.34 -3.80
C HIS A 100 5.51 8.48 -4.53
N HIS A 101 5.71 8.55 -5.84
CA HIS A 101 4.72 9.15 -6.73
C HIS A 101 4.27 8.10 -7.74
N THR A 102 3.01 8.18 -8.17
CA THR A 102 2.38 7.11 -8.94
C THR A 102 2.85 7.03 -10.38
N ALA A 103 3.44 8.11 -10.90
CA ALA A 103 3.73 8.30 -12.34
C ALA A 103 2.45 8.16 -13.20
N GLN A 104 1.31 8.52 -12.62
CA GLN A 104 -0.01 8.51 -13.25
C GLN A 104 -0.66 9.89 -13.15
N GLU A 105 -1.78 10.05 -13.87
CA GLU A 105 -2.44 11.35 -13.98
C GLU A 105 -3.58 11.55 -12.97
N THR A 106 -4.13 10.46 -12.44
CA THR A 106 -5.27 10.52 -11.51
C THR A 106 -5.24 9.44 -10.43
N LEU A 107 -5.81 9.78 -9.27
CA LEU A 107 -6.11 8.87 -8.18
C LEU A 107 -6.91 7.64 -8.65
N ALA A 108 -7.96 7.83 -9.45
CA ALA A 108 -8.80 6.75 -9.95
C ALA A 108 -8.01 5.73 -10.80
N GLN A 109 -7.08 6.22 -11.63
CA GLN A 109 -6.18 5.35 -12.39
C GLN A 109 -5.27 4.53 -11.45
N THR A 110 -4.77 5.15 -10.37
CA THR A 110 -3.89 4.47 -9.40
C THR A 110 -4.63 3.36 -8.67
N ILE A 111 -5.84 3.66 -8.17
CA ILE A 111 -6.70 2.67 -7.52
C ILE A 111 -6.99 1.51 -8.46
N ARG A 112 -7.33 1.80 -9.73
CA ARG A 112 -7.55 0.76 -10.74
C ARG A 112 -6.29 -0.08 -10.94
N THR A 113 -5.12 0.51 -11.11
CA THR A 113 -3.86 -0.23 -11.28
C THR A 113 -3.58 -1.14 -10.09
N PHE A 114 -3.79 -0.67 -8.86
CA PHE A 114 -3.48 -1.42 -7.64
C PHE A 114 -4.49 -2.52 -7.32
N THR A 115 -5.65 -2.52 -7.99
CA THR A 115 -6.70 -3.55 -7.84
C THR A 115 -6.70 -4.59 -8.96
N LEU A 116 -5.85 -4.43 -9.99
CA LEU A 116 -5.73 -5.41 -11.07
C LEU A 116 -4.84 -6.59 -10.66
N PRO A 117 -5.30 -7.86 -10.79
CA PRO A 117 -4.55 -9.02 -10.31
C PRO A 117 -3.14 -9.20 -10.89
N HIS A 118 -2.90 -8.73 -12.12
CA HIS A 118 -1.63 -8.93 -12.82
C HIS A 118 -0.56 -7.88 -12.49
N THR A 119 -0.93 -6.73 -11.90
CA THR A 119 0.04 -5.64 -11.65
C THR A 119 0.95 -5.95 -10.47
N LYS A 120 0.46 -6.73 -9.48
CA LYS A 120 1.20 -7.19 -8.31
C LYS A 120 1.92 -6.03 -7.59
N VAL A 121 1.24 -4.90 -7.48
CA VAL A 121 1.68 -3.71 -6.73
C VAL A 121 0.54 -3.21 -5.86
N SER A 122 0.89 -2.70 -4.69
CA SER A 122 -0.06 -2.08 -3.77
C SER A 122 0.68 -1.15 -2.81
N ALA A 123 -0.03 -0.21 -2.20
CA ALA A 123 0.46 0.63 -1.12
C ALA A 123 -0.54 0.63 0.03
N HIS A 124 -0.16 1.22 1.16
CA HIS A 124 -1.07 1.34 2.30
C HIS A 124 -2.02 2.53 2.11
N TYR A 125 -1.48 3.63 1.60
CA TYR A 125 -2.22 4.86 1.35
C TYR A 125 -1.94 5.41 -0.05
N ILE A 126 -2.95 6.00 -0.67
CA ILE A 126 -2.82 6.87 -1.85
C ILE A 126 -3.39 8.24 -1.49
N ILE A 127 -2.69 9.31 -1.82
CA ILE A 127 -3.16 10.69 -1.62
C ILE A 127 -3.36 11.36 -2.98
N GLY A 128 -4.59 11.76 -3.26
CA GLY A 128 -4.98 12.50 -4.46
C GLY A 128 -4.46 13.94 -4.49
N LYS A 129 -4.45 14.56 -5.67
CA LYS A 129 -4.00 15.95 -5.86
C LYS A 129 -4.77 16.98 -5.01
N ASN A 130 -6.03 16.69 -4.67
CA ASN A 130 -6.91 17.51 -3.84
C ASN A 130 -6.78 17.23 -2.33
N GLY A 131 -5.90 16.32 -1.91
CA GLY A 131 -5.77 15.88 -0.52
C GLY A 131 -6.71 14.74 -0.11
N GLU A 132 -7.47 14.14 -1.03
CA GLU A 132 -8.22 12.91 -0.74
C GLU A 132 -7.28 11.77 -0.35
N VAL A 133 -7.54 11.08 0.76
CA VAL A 133 -6.75 9.93 1.21
C VAL A 133 -7.56 8.65 1.03
N VAL A 134 -6.96 7.68 0.34
CA VAL A 134 -7.49 6.33 0.20
C VAL A 134 -6.57 5.35 0.91
N GLN A 135 -7.07 4.72 1.97
CA GLN A 135 -6.38 3.61 2.63
C GLN A 135 -6.74 2.29 1.92
N MET A 136 -5.75 1.61 1.36
CA MET A 136 -5.95 0.36 0.61
C MET A 136 -5.67 -0.89 1.43
N LEU A 137 -4.79 -0.80 2.42
CA LEU A 137 -4.38 -1.92 3.27
C LEU A 137 -4.32 -1.47 4.73
N ASN A 138 -4.53 -2.42 5.64
CA ASN A 138 -4.29 -2.18 7.04
C ASN A 138 -2.77 -1.99 7.29
N ASP A 139 -2.38 -1.11 8.22
CA ASP A 139 -0.97 -0.81 8.52
C ASP A 139 -0.11 -2.03 8.91
N TYR A 140 -0.74 -3.11 9.37
CA TYR A 140 -0.06 -4.34 9.76
C TYR A 140 0.08 -5.36 8.61
N GLU A 141 -0.53 -5.08 7.46
CA GLU A 141 -0.43 -5.93 6.28
C GLU A 141 0.79 -5.57 5.43
N ARG A 142 1.34 -6.55 4.72
CA ARG A 142 2.48 -6.31 3.82
C ARG A 142 2.00 -5.83 2.46
N ALA A 143 2.09 -4.52 2.20
CA ALA A 143 1.91 -3.96 0.86
C ALA A 143 3.09 -4.32 -0.08
N TRP A 144 2.86 -4.23 -1.39
CA TRP A 144 3.86 -4.51 -2.43
C TRP A 144 4.26 -3.22 -3.16
N HIS A 145 4.97 -2.32 -2.46
CA HIS A 145 5.33 -0.99 -2.96
C HIS A 145 6.84 -0.80 -3.19
N ALA A 146 7.68 -1.31 -2.28
CA ALA A 146 9.13 -1.17 -2.34
C ALA A 146 9.78 -2.04 -3.43
N GLY A 147 9.28 -3.27 -3.60
CA GLY A 147 9.88 -4.25 -4.50
C GLY A 147 11.34 -4.59 -4.15
N ALA A 148 12.16 -4.91 -5.16
CA ALA A 148 13.58 -5.19 -4.97
C ALA A 148 14.37 -3.90 -4.67
N GLY A 149 15.12 -3.91 -3.58
CA GLY A 149 15.92 -2.80 -3.09
C GLY A 149 16.54 -3.12 -1.73
N LYS A 150 17.22 -2.16 -1.12
CA LYS A 150 17.68 -2.25 0.27
C LYS A 150 17.90 -0.88 0.90
N TRP A 151 17.80 -0.83 2.22
CA TRP A 151 18.21 0.31 3.03
C TRP A 151 19.00 -0.19 4.23
N GLY A 152 20.28 0.20 4.33
CA GLY A 152 21.21 -0.35 5.32
C GLY A 152 21.39 -1.86 5.15
N SER A 153 21.01 -2.64 6.15
CA SER A 153 21.02 -4.11 6.10
C SER A 153 19.68 -4.74 5.66
N ILE A 154 18.62 -3.94 5.54
CA ILE A 154 17.26 -4.45 5.29
C ILE A 154 17.03 -4.58 3.80
N THR A 155 16.64 -5.77 3.35
CA THR A 155 16.39 -6.09 1.92
C THR A 155 14.92 -6.34 1.59
N ASP A 156 14.06 -6.57 2.60
CA ASP A 156 12.61 -6.74 2.41
C ASP A 156 11.85 -5.58 3.06
N LEU A 157 11.97 -4.40 2.45
CA LEU A 157 11.38 -3.15 2.94
C LEU A 157 9.85 -3.24 3.03
N ASN A 158 9.20 -3.91 2.07
CA ASN A 158 7.74 -4.14 2.10
C ASN A 158 7.24 -4.71 3.44
N SER A 159 8.02 -5.57 4.10
CA SER A 159 7.62 -6.23 5.36
C SER A 159 7.79 -5.37 6.60
N VAL A 160 8.46 -4.22 6.49
CA VAL A 160 8.79 -3.34 7.64
C VAL A 160 8.43 -1.88 7.39
N SER A 161 7.72 -1.58 6.30
CA SER A 161 7.40 -0.21 5.92
C SER A 161 5.93 -0.02 5.53
N LEU A 162 5.45 1.20 5.77
CA LEU A 162 4.26 1.71 5.12
C LEU A 162 4.63 2.37 3.79
N GLY A 163 3.82 2.12 2.77
CA GLY A 163 3.95 2.71 1.45
C GLY A 163 2.88 3.76 1.26
N ILE A 164 3.30 4.98 0.90
CA ILE A 164 2.39 6.10 0.62
C ILE A 164 2.64 6.59 -0.80
N GLU A 165 1.60 6.50 -1.62
CA GLU A 165 1.60 6.92 -3.02
C GLU A 165 0.98 8.31 -3.15
N LEU A 166 1.67 9.22 -3.85
CA LEU A 166 1.14 10.53 -4.18
C LEU A 166 0.74 10.56 -5.65
N ASP A 167 -0.52 10.89 -5.93
CA ASP A 167 -1.02 11.12 -7.28
C ASP A 167 -0.27 12.30 -7.93
N ASN A 168 0.81 11.97 -8.63
CA ASN A 168 1.71 12.91 -9.30
C ASN A 168 2.48 12.15 -10.39
N ASN A 169 2.65 12.78 -11.55
CA ASN A 169 3.29 12.18 -12.71
C ASN A 169 4.83 12.26 -12.69
N GLY A 170 5.42 12.87 -11.67
CA GLY A 170 6.86 13.01 -11.48
C GLY A 170 7.48 14.25 -12.11
N PHE A 171 6.74 14.96 -12.97
CA PHE A 171 7.23 16.10 -13.75
C PHE A 171 6.66 17.45 -13.30
N GLN A 172 5.76 17.44 -12.32
CA GLN A 172 5.11 18.65 -11.79
C GLN A 172 5.27 18.76 -10.27
N PRO A 173 5.25 19.98 -9.71
CA PRO A 173 5.22 20.18 -8.27
C PRO A 173 4.05 19.44 -7.62
N PHE A 174 4.25 18.99 -6.39
CA PHE A 174 3.19 18.36 -5.60
C PHE A 174 2.24 19.45 -5.08
N PRO A 175 0.91 19.34 -5.29
CA PRO A 175 -0.04 20.33 -4.80
C PRO A 175 0.03 20.50 -3.28
N THR A 176 -0.14 21.74 -2.80
CA THR A 176 -0.09 22.04 -1.36
C THR A 176 -1.08 21.22 -0.54
N ALA A 177 -2.33 21.08 -1.02
CA ALA A 177 -3.35 20.25 -0.36
C ALA A 177 -2.93 18.77 -0.20
N GLN A 178 -2.20 18.23 -1.19
CA GLN A 178 -1.68 16.86 -1.13
C GLN A 178 -0.56 16.73 -0.08
N ILE A 179 0.34 17.72 -0.01
CA ILE A 179 1.45 17.73 0.96
C ILE A 179 0.96 17.98 2.39
N ASP A 180 0.00 18.88 2.61
CA ASP A 180 -0.54 19.15 3.95
C ASP A 180 -1.21 17.92 4.57
N VAL A 181 -1.98 17.19 3.74
CA VAL A 181 -2.60 15.94 4.14
C VAL A 181 -1.55 14.85 4.38
N LEU A 182 -0.53 14.76 3.53
CA LEU A 182 0.61 13.87 3.76
C LEU A 182 1.23 14.13 5.13
N LEU A 183 1.56 15.38 5.46
CA LEU A 183 2.19 15.74 6.73
C LEU A 183 1.31 15.34 7.93
N THR A 184 -0.01 15.52 7.82
CA THR A 184 -0.97 15.10 8.86
C THR A 184 -1.00 13.58 9.03
N LEU A 185 -0.98 12.84 7.92
CA LEU A 185 -0.92 11.38 7.94
C LEU A 185 0.41 10.88 8.54
N LEU A 186 1.53 11.49 8.17
CA LEU A 186 2.85 11.14 8.69
C LEU A 186 2.95 11.41 10.20
N ASP A 187 2.38 12.52 10.71
CA ASP A 187 2.32 12.82 12.15
C ASP A 187 1.63 11.67 12.90
N THR A 188 0.46 11.26 12.40
CA THR A 188 -0.35 10.18 12.99
C THR A 188 0.41 8.85 13.02
N ILE A 189 1.00 8.46 11.88
CA ILE A 189 1.74 7.21 11.72
C ILE A 189 3.00 7.21 12.60
N LYS A 190 3.74 8.32 12.62
CA LYS A 190 4.98 8.46 13.39
C LYS A 190 4.73 8.25 14.88
N VAL A 191 3.71 8.92 15.43
CA VAL A 191 3.36 8.82 16.85
C VAL A 191 2.82 7.43 17.18
N LYS A 192 1.91 6.90 16.35
CA LYS A 192 1.28 5.58 16.58
C LYS A 192 2.28 4.43 16.65
N TYR A 193 3.33 4.47 15.80
CA TYR A 193 4.28 3.38 15.67
C TYR A 193 5.68 3.68 16.23
N GLY A 194 5.93 4.91 16.67
CA GLY A 194 7.25 5.32 17.17
C GLY A 194 8.33 5.31 16.09
N ILE A 195 7.98 5.65 14.85
CA ILE A 195 8.91 5.57 13.71
C ILE A 195 9.99 6.67 13.83
N PRO A 196 11.29 6.31 13.79
CA PRO A 196 12.38 7.29 13.81
C PRO A 196 12.30 8.28 12.66
N ALA A 197 12.69 9.55 12.90
CA ALA A 197 12.68 10.58 11.87
C ALA A 197 13.49 10.18 10.62
N ALA A 198 14.63 9.49 10.79
CA ALA A 198 15.47 9.02 9.69
C ALA A 198 14.79 8.00 8.77
N ASN A 199 13.72 7.34 9.23
CA ASN A 199 13.09 6.22 8.52
C ASN A 199 11.95 6.65 7.57
N PHE A 200 11.81 7.95 7.33
CA PHE A 200 10.94 8.49 6.27
C PHE A 200 11.81 8.77 5.04
N ILE A 201 11.70 7.88 4.04
CA ILE A 201 12.60 7.81 2.89
C ILE A 201 11.83 7.69 1.58
N GLY A 202 12.50 7.94 0.45
CA GLY A 202 11.92 7.80 -0.87
C GLY A 202 12.17 6.42 -1.48
N HIS A 203 11.38 6.04 -2.47
CA HIS A 203 11.61 4.79 -3.21
C HIS A 203 12.97 4.76 -3.93
N ALA A 204 13.41 5.91 -4.45
CA ALA A 204 14.71 6.09 -5.07
C ALA A 204 15.87 5.89 -4.09
N ASP A 205 15.65 6.15 -2.79
CA ASP A 205 16.66 5.92 -1.75
C ASP A 205 16.97 4.42 -1.62
N ILE A 206 15.93 3.58 -1.66
CA ILE A 206 16.04 2.13 -1.43
C ILE A 206 16.31 1.32 -2.71
N ALA A 207 16.00 1.87 -3.88
CA ALA A 207 16.12 1.18 -5.16
C ALA A 207 16.80 2.08 -6.22
N PRO A 208 18.02 2.58 -5.96
CA PRO A 208 18.67 3.64 -6.75
C PRO A 208 18.90 3.29 -8.21
N THR A 209 18.99 2.00 -8.56
CA THR A 209 19.20 1.53 -9.95
C THR A 209 17.90 1.40 -10.76
N ARG A 210 16.74 1.45 -10.10
CA ARG A 210 15.45 1.10 -10.71
C ARG A 210 14.40 2.20 -10.56
N LYS A 211 14.52 3.05 -9.54
CA LYS A 211 13.48 3.96 -9.11
C LYS A 211 13.99 5.39 -8.99
N ASN A 212 13.12 6.32 -9.35
CA ASN A 212 13.37 7.76 -9.34
C ASN A 212 12.27 8.54 -8.60
N ASP A 213 11.36 7.83 -7.92
CA ASP A 213 10.29 8.37 -7.11
C ASP A 213 10.67 8.48 -5.62
N PRO A 214 10.17 9.50 -4.89
CA PRO A 214 9.50 10.67 -5.41
C PRO A 214 10.48 11.55 -6.21
N SER A 215 9.95 12.40 -7.11
CA SER A 215 10.80 13.19 -8.01
C SER A 215 11.60 14.28 -7.27
N THR A 216 12.50 14.97 -7.98
CA THR A 216 13.27 16.10 -7.42
C THR A 216 12.41 17.28 -6.96
N LEU A 217 11.14 17.30 -7.36
CA LEU A 217 10.16 18.32 -6.98
C LEU A 217 9.48 18.03 -5.64
N PHE A 218 9.74 16.88 -5.03
CA PHE A 218 9.16 16.52 -3.74
C PHE A 218 9.80 17.33 -2.60
N PRO A 219 8.99 17.92 -1.68
CA PRO A 219 9.48 18.89 -0.71
C PRO A 219 10.08 18.24 0.54
N TRP A 220 11.18 17.49 0.38
CA TRP A 220 11.87 16.82 1.49
C TRP A 220 12.27 17.75 2.64
N GLU A 221 12.67 18.98 2.33
CA GLU A 221 13.00 20.01 3.32
C GLU A 221 11.81 20.38 4.22
N GLN A 222 10.61 20.50 3.63
CA GLN A 222 9.37 20.77 4.37
C GLN A 222 8.97 19.59 5.25
N LEU A 223 9.19 18.35 4.77
CA LEU A 223 8.94 17.16 5.58
C LEU A 223 9.90 17.08 6.77
N ALA A 224 11.20 17.31 6.53
CA ALA A 224 12.22 17.24 7.56
C ALA A 224 12.05 18.32 8.63
N SER A 225 11.57 19.52 8.28
CA SER A 225 11.27 20.57 9.26
C SER A 225 10.10 20.19 10.21
N ARG A 226 9.25 19.25 9.82
CA ARG A 226 8.24 18.62 10.69
C ARG A 226 8.70 17.26 11.27
N GLY A 227 9.97 16.91 11.10
CA GLY A 227 10.58 15.72 11.67
C GLY A 227 10.37 14.43 10.85
N PHE A 228 10.08 14.53 9.55
CA PHE A 228 9.99 13.39 8.64
C PHE A 228 11.18 13.39 7.69
N GLY A 229 12.14 12.51 7.93
CA GLY A 229 13.41 12.46 7.23
C GLY A 229 14.46 13.34 7.90
N ILE A 230 15.63 13.38 7.28
CA ILE A 230 16.77 14.22 7.69
C ILE A 230 16.98 15.26 6.60
N TRP A 231 17.40 16.46 7.00
CA TRP A 231 17.83 17.51 6.08
C TRP A 231 19.06 18.24 6.63
N TYR A 232 19.82 18.87 5.75
CA TYR A 232 20.96 19.71 6.12
C TYR A 232 20.49 21.14 6.38
N ASP A 233 21.24 21.88 7.19
CA ASP A 233 21.01 23.31 7.35
C ASP A 233 22.02 24.06 6.47
N LEU A 234 21.53 24.87 5.54
CA LEU A 234 22.39 25.62 4.63
C LEU A 234 23.20 26.71 5.36
N GLN A 235 22.67 27.28 6.45
CA GLN A 235 23.35 28.34 7.22
C GLN A 235 24.52 27.78 8.03
N PHE A 236 24.44 26.50 8.42
CA PHE A 236 25.47 25.80 9.20
C PHE A 236 26.10 24.64 8.43
N LEU A 237 26.20 24.78 7.09
CA LEU A 237 26.75 23.72 6.25
C LEU A 237 28.28 23.67 6.37
N GLU A 238 28.78 22.68 7.11
CA GLU A 238 30.23 22.44 7.23
C GLU A 238 30.81 21.83 5.96
N THR A 239 32.00 22.28 5.56
CA THR A 239 32.77 21.66 4.48
C THR A 239 33.24 20.27 4.89
N ALA A 240 33.06 19.28 4.00
CA ALA A 240 33.60 17.94 4.23
C ALA A 240 35.14 17.98 4.29
N PRO A 241 35.78 17.34 5.29
CA PRO A 241 37.24 17.27 5.34
C PRO A 241 37.80 16.42 4.18
N ASP A 242 39.04 16.64 3.78
CA ASP A 242 39.67 15.92 2.67
C ASP A 242 39.73 14.40 2.89
N SER A 243 39.77 13.96 4.15
CA SER A 243 39.75 12.55 4.55
C SER A 243 38.36 11.91 4.52
N PHE A 244 37.30 12.64 4.16
CA PHE A 244 35.92 12.14 4.20
C PHE A 244 35.66 11.09 3.12
N ASN A 245 35.40 9.85 3.54
CA ASN A 245 35.02 8.77 2.63
C ASN A 245 33.52 8.83 2.29
N THR A 246 33.21 9.39 1.12
CA THR A 246 31.83 9.55 0.64
C THR A 246 31.12 8.22 0.40
N THR A 247 31.85 7.18 -0.02
CA THR A 247 31.25 5.86 -0.29
C THR A 247 30.81 5.20 1.01
N ASP A 248 31.64 5.28 2.06
CA ASP A 248 31.28 4.77 3.38
C ASP A 248 30.13 5.57 3.98
N ALA A 249 30.15 6.91 3.84
CA ALA A 249 29.05 7.75 4.32
C ALA A 249 27.71 7.39 3.67
N LEU A 250 27.66 7.24 2.33
CA LEU A 250 26.45 6.80 1.61
C LEU A 250 25.95 5.45 2.12
N ARG A 251 26.88 4.51 2.33
CA ARG A 251 26.57 3.17 2.85
C ARG A 251 26.04 3.21 4.28
N ILE A 252 26.62 4.04 5.15
CA ILE A 252 26.19 4.21 6.55
C ILE A 252 24.81 4.88 6.62
N ILE A 253 24.55 5.87 5.75
CA ILE A 253 23.22 6.48 5.62
C ILE A 253 22.16 5.45 5.24
N GLY A 254 22.52 4.49 4.38
CA GLY A 254 21.68 3.35 4.06
C GLY A 254 21.63 3.00 2.58
N TYR A 255 22.23 3.79 1.69
CA TYR A 255 22.21 3.55 0.25
C TYR A 255 22.94 2.25 -0.12
N ASP A 256 22.43 1.59 -1.16
CA ASP A 256 23.13 0.47 -1.80
C ASP A 256 24.27 0.96 -2.69
N THR A 257 25.49 0.90 -2.18
CA THR A 257 26.69 1.38 -2.88
C THR A 257 27.32 0.37 -3.84
N ARG A 258 26.71 -0.81 -4.05
CA ARG A 258 27.16 -1.77 -5.09
C ARG A 258 27.20 -1.14 -6.48
N ASN A 259 26.28 -0.21 -6.74
CA ASN A 259 26.36 0.72 -7.87
C ASN A 259 26.48 2.15 -7.32
N LEU A 260 27.73 2.59 -7.11
CA LEU A 260 28.01 3.89 -6.50
C LEU A 260 27.42 5.06 -7.28
N LYS A 261 27.45 5.02 -8.62
CA LYS A 261 26.88 6.08 -9.46
C LYS A 261 25.37 6.22 -9.23
N ALA A 262 24.64 5.10 -9.17
CA ALA A 262 23.22 5.11 -8.89
C ALA A 262 22.91 5.63 -7.47
N ALA A 263 23.71 5.23 -6.48
CA ALA A 263 23.58 5.75 -5.11
C ALA A 263 23.79 7.27 -5.03
N ILE A 264 24.80 7.80 -5.74
CA ILE A 264 25.05 9.24 -5.83
C ILE A 264 23.85 9.96 -6.47
N ILE A 265 23.30 9.43 -7.56
CA ILE A 265 22.12 10.01 -8.23
C ILE A 265 20.92 10.04 -7.29
N ALA A 266 20.66 8.97 -6.53
CA ALA A 266 19.55 8.90 -5.58
C ALA A 266 19.73 9.89 -4.42
N PHE A 267 20.93 9.96 -3.83
CA PHE A 267 21.28 10.97 -2.82
C PHE A 267 21.05 12.39 -3.37
N LYS A 268 21.58 12.69 -4.54
CA LYS A 268 21.41 14.01 -5.18
C LYS A 268 19.95 14.32 -5.47
N ARG A 269 19.15 13.34 -5.89
CA ARG A 269 17.70 13.52 -6.13
C ARG A 269 16.98 14.04 -4.90
N LYS A 270 17.33 13.52 -3.73
CA LYS A 270 16.74 13.92 -2.45
C LYS A 270 17.27 15.27 -1.97
N PHE A 271 18.59 15.43 -1.89
CA PHE A 271 19.21 16.54 -1.15
C PHE A 271 19.66 17.71 -2.03
N ILE A 272 20.05 17.45 -3.28
CA ILE A 272 20.64 18.46 -4.19
C ILE A 272 19.61 18.97 -5.19
N ARG A 273 18.76 18.08 -5.72
CA ARG A 273 17.60 18.29 -6.62
C ARG A 273 17.92 18.88 -8.00
N LYS A 274 18.96 19.70 -8.13
CA LYS A 274 19.29 20.48 -9.34
C LYS A 274 20.25 19.78 -10.28
N ASP A 275 21.28 19.15 -9.73
CA ASP A 275 22.26 18.37 -10.48
C ASP A 275 22.11 16.89 -10.10
N LEU A 276 21.97 16.02 -11.10
CA LEU A 276 21.87 14.57 -10.95
C LEU A 276 23.01 13.85 -11.67
N SER A 277 24.10 14.53 -11.97
CA SER A 277 25.33 13.88 -12.44
C SER A 277 25.81 12.83 -11.42
N PRO A 278 26.37 11.70 -11.87
CA PRO A 278 26.81 10.62 -10.99
C PRO A 278 28.10 10.90 -10.20
N GLU A 279 28.60 12.14 -10.19
CA GLU A 279 29.81 12.57 -9.50
C GLU A 279 29.49 13.60 -8.40
N LEU A 280 30.05 13.46 -7.20
CA LEU A 280 29.84 14.43 -6.12
C LEU A 280 30.72 15.68 -6.30
N THR A 281 30.09 16.85 -6.40
CA THR A 281 30.76 18.16 -6.31
C THR A 281 31.23 18.45 -4.88
N VAL A 282 32.02 19.51 -4.67
CA VAL A 282 32.42 19.94 -3.32
C VAL A 282 31.19 20.23 -2.44
N PHE A 283 30.18 20.91 -3.00
CA PHE A 283 28.93 21.18 -2.30
C PHE A 283 28.20 19.87 -1.91
N ASP A 284 28.09 18.92 -2.83
CA ASP A 284 27.41 17.65 -2.55
C ASP A 284 28.11 16.84 -1.45
N LYS A 285 29.45 16.87 -1.42
CA LYS A 285 30.24 16.24 -0.36
C LYS A 285 29.97 16.88 1.00
N SER A 286 29.90 18.22 1.06
CA SER A 286 29.54 18.95 2.28
C SER A 286 28.13 18.60 2.75
N VAL A 287 27.15 18.53 1.85
CA VAL A 287 25.80 18.08 2.18
C VAL A 287 25.82 16.65 2.73
N LEU A 288 26.50 15.73 2.04
CA LEU A 288 26.62 14.33 2.45
C LEU A 288 27.25 14.19 3.84
N TYR A 289 28.31 14.95 4.12
CA TYR A 289 28.97 14.97 5.43
C TYR A 289 28.04 15.44 6.54
N ASN A 290 27.24 16.48 6.30
CA ASN A 290 26.30 17.01 7.29
C ASN A 290 25.10 16.10 7.51
N ILE A 291 24.64 15.37 6.48
CA ILE A 291 23.63 14.32 6.65
C ILE A 291 24.20 13.14 7.45
N TYR A 292 25.41 12.70 7.13
CA TYR A 292 26.10 11.61 7.82
C TYR A 292 26.23 11.86 9.33
N LYS A 293 26.55 13.09 9.75
CA LYS A 293 26.65 13.46 11.18
C LYS A 293 25.33 13.47 11.95
N LYS A 294 24.18 13.46 11.26
CA LYS A 294 22.85 13.52 11.88
C LYS A 294 22.25 12.14 12.17
N LEU A 295 22.98 11.07 11.86
CA LEU A 295 22.57 9.67 12.06
C LEU A 295 23.04 9.11 13.39
#